data_AF-M7SGH1-F1
#
_entry.id   AF-M7SGH1-F1
#
_cell.length_a   1.000
_cell.length_b   1.000
_cell.length_c   1.000
_cell.angle_alpha   90.00
_cell.angle_beta   90.00
_cell.angle_gamma   90.00
#
_symmetry.space_group_name_H-M   'P 1'
#
loop_
_entity.id
_entity.type
_entity.pdbx_description
1 polymer ?
#
loop_
_entity_poly.entity_id
_entity_poly.type
_entity_poly.pdbx_seq_one_letter_code
_entity_poly.pdbx_strand_id
1 'polypeptide(L)'
;MRSSPPRVQRPPPVIPPQVFTPQIPTSWVPDERYIGFSDFSNNMWHRLTQPTEAVWLENPSQHGLGGGFEAKFNHTSRSELPPQFYHISNLHQLHCLNIIRIRYFELFLDTPSLSKISETAAGDTAYHVDHCIEYLRMTIMCGKSWEVEADSPPGTPYELKIDPFGHPIGWGGIRNCVNWEALTTWQKQQLDAYKGTWPELK
;
A
#
# COMPACT_ATOMS: atom_id res chain seq x y z
N MET A 1 8.89 50.23 5.42
CA MET A 1 8.91 49.21 4.35
C MET A 1 9.27 47.88 5.00
N ARG A 2 8.34 46.93 5.13
CA ARG A 2 8.67 45.57 5.60
C ARG A 2 9.14 44.77 4.39
N SER A 3 10.41 44.35 4.40
CA SER A 3 10.96 43.44 3.41
C SER A 3 10.20 42.12 3.46
N SER A 4 9.71 41.65 2.32
CA SER A 4 9.15 40.31 2.19
C SER A 4 10.23 39.28 2.53
N PRO A 5 9.92 38.23 3.30
CA PRO A 5 10.89 37.19 3.58
C PRO A 5 11.33 36.51 2.28
N PRO A 6 12.60 36.09 2.17
CA PRO A 6 13.11 35.41 0.99
C PRO A 6 12.27 34.17 0.70
N ARG A 7 11.89 34.00 -0.56
CA ARG A 7 11.08 32.88 -1.04
C ARG A 7 11.92 31.61 -0.90
N VAL A 8 11.70 30.84 0.16
CA VAL A 8 12.32 29.52 0.34
C VAL A 8 11.84 28.65 -0.81
N GLN A 9 12.73 28.36 -1.77
CA GLN A 9 12.44 27.41 -2.83
C GLN A 9 12.25 26.04 -2.19
N ARG A 10 11.06 25.46 -2.34
CA ARG A 10 10.81 24.08 -1.89
C ARG A 10 11.52 23.13 -2.84
N PRO A 11 12.20 22.09 -2.33
CA PRO A 11 12.76 21.05 -3.18
C PRO A 11 11.67 20.43 -4.08
N PRO A 12 12.01 20.00 -5.31
CA PRO A 12 11.09 19.28 -6.17
C PRO A 12 10.60 17.98 -5.51
N PRO A 13 9.33 17.58 -5.72
CA PRO A 13 8.81 16.33 -5.19
C PRO A 13 9.56 15.13 -5.76
N VAL A 14 9.73 14.09 -4.94
CA VAL A 14 10.39 12.83 -5.32
C VAL A 14 9.48 11.98 -6.21
N ILE A 15 8.22 11.82 -5.77
CA ILE A 15 7.23 11.01 -6.49
C ILE A 15 6.72 11.80 -7.69
N PRO A 16 6.69 11.21 -8.90
CA PRO A 16 6.28 11.92 -10.11
C PRO A 16 4.83 12.43 -10.04
N PRO A 17 4.53 13.60 -10.64
CA PRO A 17 3.17 14.15 -10.68
C PRO A 17 2.12 13.20 -11.28
N GLN A 18 2.53 12.30 -12.18
CA GLN A 18 1.67 11.31 -12.83
C GLN A 18 1.04 10.31 -11.86
N VAL A 19 1.63 10.15 -10.66
CA VAL A 19 1.03 9.36 -9.58
C VAL A 19 -0.19 10.06 -9.01
N PHE A 20 -0.21 11.40 -8.99
CA PHE A 20 -1.28 12.17 -8.37
C PHE A 20 -2.29 12.72 -9.37
N THR A 21 -1.90 12.88 -10.64
CA THR A 21 -2.74 13.50 -11.69
C THR A 21 -2.59 12.76 -13.03
N PRO A 22 -3.70 12.37 -13.69
CA PRO A 22 -5.08 12.42 -13.18
C PRO A 22 -5.30 11.44 -12.02
N GLN A 23 -6.24 11.75 -11.15
CA GLN A 23 -6.73 10.78 -10.18
C GLN A 23 -7.60 9.73 -10.89
N ILE A 24 -7.51 8.48 -10.43
CA ILE A 24 -8.22 7.36 -11.02
C ILE A 24 -9.53 7.15 -10.25
N PRO A 25 -10.70 7.24 -10.91
CA PRO A 25 -11.96 6.88 -10.30
C PRO A 25 -11.97 5.37 -10.01
N THR A 26 -12.01 5.01 -8.75
CA THR A 26 -11.95 3.63 -8.27
C THR A 26 -13.23 3.32 -7.51
N SER A 27 -13.95 2.29 -7.96
CA SER A 27 -15.07 1.73 -7.21
C SER A 27 -14.51 1.07 -5.95
N TRP A 28 -15.00 1.49 -4.79
CA TRP A 28 -14.67 0.81 -3.55
C TRP A 28 -15.61 -0.36 -3.35
N VAL A 29 -15.16 -1.53 -3.78
CA VAL A 29 -15.79 -2.83 -3.54
C VAL A 29 -14.70 -3.80 -3.08
N PRO A 30 -15.00 -4.72 -2.16
CA PRO A 30 -14.02 -5.71 -1.72
C PRO A 30 -13.50 -6.52 -2.90
N ASP A 31 -12.18 -6.68 -2.96
CA ASP A 31 -11.52 -7.52 -3.94
C ASP A 31 -11.19 -8.87 -3.30
N GLU A 32 -11.96 -9.89 -3.68
CA GLU A 32 -11.85 -11.25 -3.13
C GLU A 32 -10.43 -11.84 -3.24
N ARG A 33 -9.61 -11.34 -4.18
CA ARG A 33 -8.22 -11.76 -4.34
C ARG A 33 -7.33 -11.40 -3.15
N TYR A 34 -7.75 -10.47 -2.30
CA TYR A 34 -7.00 -10.00 -1.13
C TYR A 34 -7.63 -10.41 0.21
N ILE A 35 -8.76 -11.12 0.17
CA ILE A 35 -9.50 -11.58 1.36
C ILE A 35 -9.02 -12.99 1.76
N GLY A 36 -9.02 -13.28 3.06
CA GLY A 36 -8.68 -14.59 3.61
C GLY A 36 -7.18 -14.91 3.56
N PHE A 37 -6.83 -16.19 3.76
CA PHE A 37 -5.44 -16.67 3.89
C PHE A 37 -5.05 -17.81 2.93
N SER A 38 -5.67 -17.86 1.75
CA SER A 38 -5.30 -18.84 0.74
C SER A 38 -3.91 -18.56 0.16
N ASP A 39 -3.27 -19.58 -0.43
CA ASP A 39 -2.02 -19.41 -1.20
C ASP A 39 -2.17 -18.37 -2.30
N PHE A 40 -3.34 -18.31 -2.94
CA PHE A 40 -3.65 -17.30 -3.93
C PHE A 40 -3.67 -15.90 -3.33
N SER A 41 -4.40 -15.69 -2.23
CA SER A 41 -4.46 -14.40 -1.53
C SER A 41 -3.08 -13.96 -1.05
N ASN A 42 -2.29 -14.89 -0.49
CA ASN A 42 -0.92 -14.63 -0.06
C ASN A 42 -0.04 -14.15 -1.21
N ASN A 43 -0.12 -14.81 -2.37
CA ASN A 43 0.61 -14.39 -3.57
C ASN A 43 0.16 -13.01 -4.07
N MET A 44 -1.13 -12.70 -4.00
CA MET A 44 -1.65 -11.40 -4.39
C MET A 44 -1.15 -10.27 -3.48
N TRP A 45 -1.14 -10.50 -2.15
CA TRP A 45 -0.54 -9.58 -1.19
C TRP A 45 0.96 -9.38 -1.42
N HIS A 46 1.70 -10.46 -1.66
CA HIS A 46 3.12 -10.36 -1.99
C HIS A 46 3.38 -9.52 -3.26
N ARG A 47 2.48 -9.54 -4.24
CA ARG A 47 2.63 -8.75 -5.48
C ARG A 47 2.44 -7.25 -5.28
N LEU A 48 1.72 -6.81 -4.26
CA LEU A 48 1.49 -5.37 -3.99
C LEU A 48 2.77 -4.61 -3.66
N THR A 49 3.76 -5.31 -3.10
CA THR A 49 5.04 -4.75 -2.66
C THR A 49 6.24 -5.27 -3.47
N GLN A 50 5.99 -5.97 -4.58
CA GLN A 50 7.05 -6.45 -5.48
C GLN A 50 7.45 -5.38 -6.50
N PRO A 51 8.77 -5.23 -6.81
CA PRO A 51 9.90 -6.02 -6.31
C PRO A 51 10.47 -5.55 -4.96
N THR A 52 10.09 -4.37 -4.49
CA THR A 52 10.51 -3.82 -3.20
C THR A 52 9.53 -2.75 -2.74
N GLU A 53 9.49 -2.44 -1.43
CA GLU A 53 8.80 -1.25 -0.90
C GLU A 53 9.64 0.03 -1.02
N ALA A 54 10.88 -0.13 -1.48
CA ALA A 54 11.87 0.92 -1.54
C ALA A 54 11.99 1.51 -2.95
N VAL A 55 12.55 2.71 -3.02
CA VAL A 55 12.94 3.38 -4.25
C VAL A 55 14.38 3.86 -4.11
N TRP A 56 15.18 3.64 -5.14
CA TRP A 56 16.51 4.21 -5.22
C TRP A 56 16.43 5.64 -5.76
N LEU A 57 17.21 6.56 -5.22
CA LEU A 57 17.30 7.93 -5.71
C LEU A 57 18.77 8.27 -5.99
N GLU A 58 19.07 8.73 -7.20
CA GLU A 58 20.44 9.10 -7.58
C GLU A 58 20.95 10.33 -6.82
N ASN A 59 20.08 11.32 -6.61
CA ASN A 59 20.44 12.62 -6.01
C ASN A 59 19.44 13.03 -4.91
N PRO A 60 19.37 12.31 -3.77
CA PRO A 60 18.36 12.56 -2.73
C PRO A 60 18.44 13.98 -2.14
N SER A 61 19.64 14.57 -2.09
CA SER A 61 19.85 15.94 -1.59
C SER A 61 19.11 17.00 -2.41
N GLN A 62 18.90 16.78 -3.72
CA GLN A 62 18.11 17.69 -4.57
C GLN A 62 16.64 17.73 -4.15
N HIS A 63 16.16 16.67 -3.50
CA HIS A 63 14.81 16.58 -2.95
C HIS A 63 14.74 16.96 -1.47
N GLY A 64 15.85 17.46 -0.90
CA GLY A 64 15.95 17.77 0.53
C GLY A 64 15.93 16.53 1.43
N LEU A 65 16.24 15.34 0.89
CA LEU A 65 16.31 14.11 1.68
C LEU A 65 17.73 13.92 2.26
N GLY A 66 17.78 13.43 3.49
CA GLY A 66 19.01 12.97 4.15
C GLY A 66 19.45 11.59 3.66
N GLY A 67 20.36 10.93 4.38
CA GLY A 67 20.83 9.59 4.03
C GLY A 67 19.70 8.55 3.94
N GLY A 68 19.79 7.65 2.95
CA GLY A 68 18.88 6.53 2.79
C GLY A 68 19.39 5.28 3.52
N PHE A 69 18.82 4.13 3.18
CA PHE A 69 19.28 2.82 3.65
C PHE A 69 19.92 1.99 2.55
N GLU A 70 20.56 0.92 2.98
CA GLU A 70 21.24 -0.03 2.12
C GLU A 70 20.26 -0.89 1.31
N ALA A 71 20.59 -1.11 0.04
CA ALA A 71 19.84 -1.99 -0.83
C ALA A 71 19.98 -3.44 -0.36
N LYS A 72 18.88 -4.13 -0.07
CA LYS A 72 18.87 -5.57 0.25
C LYS A 72 18.97 -6.43 -1.02
N PHE A 73 19.92 -6.15 -1.92
CA PHE A 73 20.20 -7.03 -3.06
C PHE A 73 21.36 -7.96 -2.69
N ASN A 74 21.10 -9.26 -2.69
CA ASN A 74 22.14 -10.28 -2.59
C ASN A 74 22.70 -10.54 -4.00
N HIS A 75 23.55 -9.63 -4.48
CA HIS A 75 24.22 -9.76 -5.78
C HIS A 75 25.70 -9.40 -5.65
N THR A 76 26.56 -10.17 -6.32
CA THR A 76 28.03 -10.01 -6.27
C THR A 76 28.49 -8.65 -6.81
N SER A 77 27.73 -8.08 -7.75
CA SER A 77 27.97 -6.76 -8.36
C SER A 77 27.24 -5.61 -7.68
N ARG A 78 26.83 -5.77 -6.41
CA ARG A 78 26.14 -4.71 -5.66
C ARG A 78 26.97 -3.42 -5.70
N SER A 79 26.33 -2.33 -6.11
CA SER A 79 26.97 -1.02 -6.26
C SER A 79 27.51 -0.51 -4.93
N GLU A 80 28.74 0.01 -4.91
CA GLU A 80 29.40 0.67 -3.76
C GLU A 80 28.83 2.07 -3.47
N LEU A 81 27.74 2.44 -4.14
CA LEU A 81 27.06 3.71 -3.93
C LEU A 81 26.62 3.88 -2.47
N PRO A 82 26.58 5.13 -1.97
CA PRO A 82 26.03 5.42 -0.65
C PRO A 82 24.61 4.87 -0.46
N PRO A 83 24.18 4.62 0.78
CA PRO A 83 22.81 4.22 1.11
C PRO A 83 21.80 5.27 0.60
N GLN A 84 21.11 4.94 -0.48
CA GLN A 84 20.21 5.85 -1.20
C GLN A 84 18.88 5.18 -1.58
N PHE A 85 18.48 4.16 -0.81
CA PHE A 85 17.13 3.61 -0.87
C PHE A 85 16.24 4.26 0.19
N TYR A 86 14.97 4.47 -0.17
CA TYR A 86 13.96 5.10 0.67
C TYR A 86 12.65 4.34 0.56
N HIS A 87 11.89 4.22 1.64
CA HIS A 87 10.57 3.58 1.60
C HIS A 87 9.53 4.56 1.06
N ILE A 88 8.65 4.08 0.19
CA ILE A 88 7.41 4.78 -0.12
C ILE A 88 6.42 4.45 1.01
N SER A 89 5.96 5.47 1.75
CA SER A 89 5.17 5.27 2.97
C SER A 89 3.98 4.34 2.76
N ASN A 90 3.23 4.50 1.66
CA ASN A 90 2.07 3.66 1.35
C ASN A 90 2.48 2.19 1.10
N LEU A 91 3.60 1.93 0.43
CA LEU A 91 4.07 0.55 0.24
C LEU A 91 4.51 -0.09 1.57
N HIS A 92 5.17 0.69 2.43
CA HIS A 92 5.56 0.20 3.75
C HIS A 92 4.34 -0.06 4.66
N GLN A 93 3.30 0.77 4.56
CA GLN A 93 2.03 0.52 5.23
C GLN A 93 1.39 -0.80 4.74
N LEU A 94 1.39 -1.08 3.43
CA LEU A 94 0.91 -2.36 2.89
C LEU A 94 1.72 -3.56 3.42
N HIS A 95 3.04 -3.41 3.53
CA HIS A 95 3.90 -4.44 4.14
C HIS A 95 3.52 -4.73 5.59
N CYS A 96 3.45 -3.68 6.41
CA CYS A 96 3.07 -3.82 7.81
C CYS A 96 1.68 -4.43 7.94
N LEU A 97 0.72 -4.00 7.11
CA LEU A 97 -0.63 -4.56 7.07
C LEU A 97 -0.62 -6.05 6.71
N ASN A 98 0.20 -6.47 5.75
CA ASN A 98 0.33 -7.89 5.40
C ASN A 98 0.97 -8.71 6.53
N ILE A 99 1.93 -8.15 7.29
CA ILE A 99 2.48 -8.81 8.49
C ILE A 99 1.38 -9.02 9.54
N ILE A 100 0.55 -8.00 9.78
CA ILE A 100 -0.59 -8.09 10.71
C ILE A 100 -1.56 -9.17 10.24
N ARG A 101 -1.91 -9.17 8.95
CA ARG A 101 -2.77 -10.17 8.32
C ARG A 101 -2.22 -11.58 8.51
N ILE A 102 -0.95 -11.82 8.19
CA ILE A 102 -0.29 -13.12 8.37
C ILE A 102 -0.36 -13.57 9.83
N ARG A 103 0.02 -12.69 10.75
CA ARG A 103 0.03 -13.04 12.18
C ARG A 103 -1.36 -13.34 12.72
N TYR A 104 -2.37 -12.61 12.26
CA TYR A 104 -3.76 -12.88 12.61
C TYR A 104 -4.18 -14.28 12.17
N PHE A 105 -3.90 -14.65 10.91
CA PHE A 105 -4.31 -15.95 10.38
C PHE A 105 -3.53 -17.12 11.00
N GLU A 106 -2.24 -16.96 11.27
CA GLU A 106 -1.48 -17.95 12.06
C GLU A 106 -2.17 -18.22 13.40
N LEU A 107 -2.53 -17.16 14.14
CA LEU A 107 -3.20 -17.31 15.42
C LEU A 107 -4.63 -17.88 15.29
N PHE A 108 -5.38 -17.45 14.28
CA PHE A 108 -6.73 -17.95 14.03
C PHE A 108 -6.73 -19.45 13.68
N LEU A 109 -5.76 -19.90 12.89
CA LEU A 109 -5.63 -21.28 12.45
C LEU A 109 -5.00 -22.20 13.51
N ASP A 110 -4.06 -21.70 14.31
CA ASP A 110 -3.30 -22.53 15.27
C ASP A 110 -3.91 -22.64 16.67
N THR A 111 -4.87 -21.78 17.07
CA THR A 111 -5.24 -21.71 18.49
C THR A 111 -6.49 -22.54 18.85
N PRO A 112 -6.37 -23.52 19.76
CA PRO A 112 -7.53 -24.15 20.42
C PRO A 112 -8.35 -23.16 21.28
N SER A 113 -7.91 -21.92 21.49
CA SER A 113 -8.52 -20.94 22.40
C SER A 113 -9.82 -20.32 21.87
N LEU A 114 -10.10 -20.43 20.56
CA LEU A 114 -11.43 -20.20 20.01
C LEU A 114 -12.45 -21.19 20.60
N SER A 115 -12.04 -22.28 21.25
CA SER A 115 -12.93 -23.21 21.96
C SER A 115 -13.77 -22.59 23.09
N LYS A 116 -13.50 -21.34 23.48
CA LYS A 116 -14.32 -20.57 24.45
C LYS A 116 -15.28 -19.56 23.80
N ILE A 117 -15.22 -19.39 22.49
CA ILE A 117 -16.04 -18.47 21.70
C ILE A 117 -17.00 -19.34 20.87
N SER A 118 -18.27 -18.94 20.73
CA SER A 118 -19.19 -19.68 19.87
C SER A 118 -18.71 -19.63 18.41
N GLU A 119 -19.03 -20.65 17.62
CA GLU A 119 -18.70 -20.68 16.18
C GLU A 119 -19.18 -19.41 15.46
N THR A 120 -20.35 -18.88 15.85
CA THR A 120 -20.89 -17.62 15.35
C THR A 120 -19.97 -16.43 15.64
N ALA A 121 -19.47 -16.29 16.85
CA ALA A 121 -18.60 -15.18 17.23
C ALA A 121 -17.18 -15.32 16.63
N ALA A 122 -16.72 -16.55 16.38
CA ALA A 122 -15.49 -16.79 15.63
C ALA A 122 -15.65 -16.38 14.16
N GLY A 123 -16.78 -16.76 13.52
CA GLY A 123 -17.10 -16.35 12.15
C GLY A 123 -17.27 -14.84 12.00
N ASP A 124 -17.91 -14.20 12.97
CA ASP A 124 -18.05 -12.74 13.05
C ASP A 124 -16.70 -12.02 13.13
N THR A 125 -15.83 -12.48 14.01
CA THR A 125 -14.47 -11.92 14.15
C THR A 125 -13.67 -12.10 12.86
N ALA A 126 -13.74 -13.28 12.22
CA ALA A 126 -13.05 -13.54 10.96
C ALA A 126 -13.51 -12.62 9.84
N TYR A 127 -14.83 -12.48 9.67
CA TYR A 127 -15.41 -11.58 8.68
C TYR A 127 -14.96 -10.14 8.90
N HIS A 128 -15.06 -9.64 10.14
CA HIS A 128 -14.68 -8.26 10.46
C HIS A 128 -13.20 -8.00 10.24
N VAL A 129 -12.33 -8.95 10.57
CA VAL A 129 -10.89 -8.79 10.32
C VAL A 129 -10.60 -8.77 8.82
N ASP A 130 -11.17 -9.67 8.04
CA ASP A 130 -11.04 -9.66 6.58
C ASP A 130 -11.52 -8.33 5.98
N HIS A 131 -12.70 -7.86 6.40
CA HIS A 131 -13.26 -6.57 6.02
C HIS A 131 -12.31 -5.41 6.35
N CYS A 132 -11.81 -5.34 7.59
CA CYS A 132 -10.91 -4.27 8.04
C CYS A 132 -9.59 -4.26 7.27
N ILE A 133 -8.99 -5.44 7.06
CA ILE A 133 -7.72 -5.57 6.35
C ILE A 133 -7.88 -5.12 4.89
N GLU A 134 -8.96 -5.52 4.23
CA GLU A 134 -9.24 -5.13 2.84
C GLU A 134 -9.53 -3.64 2.71
N TYR A 135 -10.33 -3.08 3.61
CA TYR A 135 -10.63 -1.66 3.65
C TYR A 135 -9.36 -0.81 3.85
N LEU A 136 -8.47 -1.23 4.76
CA LEU A 136 -7.17 -0.56 4.97
C LEU A 136 -6.27 -0.68 3.74
N ARG A 137 -6.22 -1.85 3.08
CA ARG A 137 -5.46 -2.04 1.85
C ARG A 137 -5.90 -1.06 0.76
N MET A 138 -7.21 -0.96 0.54
CA MET A 138 -7.80 -0.05 -0.45
C MET A 138 -7.54 1.42 -0.11
N THR A 139 -7.66 1.79 1.17
CA THR A 139 -7.34 3.15 1.65
C THR A 139 -5.89 3.52 1.38
N ILE A 140 -4.95 2.64 1.74
CA ILE A 140 -3.51 2.84 1.53
C ILE A 140 -3.20 2.96 0.03
N MET A 141 -3.80 2.09 -0.80
CA MET A 141 -3.62 2.15 -2.25
C MET A 141 -4.25 3.38 -2.88
N CYS A 142 -5.34 3.89 -2.31
CA CYS A 142 -6.00 5.08 -2.80
C CYS A 142 -5.19 6.36 -2.55
N GLY A 143 -4.37 6.39 -1.49
CA GLY A 143 -3.51 7.52 -1.16
C GLY A 143 -4.26 8.72 -0.57
N LYS A 144 -5.46 8.51 0.00
CA LYS A 144 -6.30 9.52 0.66
C LYS A 144 -6.92 8.94 1.94
N SER A 145 -7.04 9.76 2.99
CA SER A 145 -7.42 9.28 4.33
C SER A 145 -8.48 10.13 5.05
N TRP A 146 -9.06 11.15 4.42
CA TRP A 146 -10.01 12.06 5.06
C TRP A 146 -11.17 12.36 4.11
N GLU A 147 -12.16 11.48 4.09
CA GLU A 147 -13.37 11.62 3.28
C GLU A 147 -14.60 11.23 4.10
N VAL A 148 -15.73 11.88 3.85
CA VAL A 148 -17.02 11.49 4.43
C VAL A 148 -17.60 10.41 3.56
N GLU A 149 -17.88 9.25 4.15
CA GLU A 149 -18.40 8.10 3.42
C GLU A 149 -19.91 8.20 3.27
N ALA A 150 -20.36 8.12 2.02
CA ALA A 150 -21.77 7.99 1.70
C ALA A 150 -22.17 6.51 1.73
N ASP A 151 -23.48 6.25 1.73
CA ASP A 151 -24.00 4.90 1.45
C ASP A 151 -23.62 4.46 0.02
N SER A 152 -23.65 3.15 -0.21
CA SER A 152 -23.43 2.56 -1.52
C SER A 152 -24.42 3.12 -2.57
N PRO A 153 -23.96 3.40 -3.81
CA PRO A 153 -24.82 3.98 -4.85
C PRO A 153 -26.13 3.20 -5.11
N PRO A 154 -27.17 3.88 -5.63
CA PRO A 154 -28.37 3.20 -6.11
C PRO A 154 -28.01 2.09 -7.12
N GLY A 155 -28.61 0.91 -6.95
CA GLY A 155 -28.33 -0.27 -7.80
C GLY A 155 -27.17 -1.15 -7.32
N THR A 156 -26.40 -0.76 -6.30
CA THR A 156 -25.40 -1.67 -5.70
C THR A 156 -26.10 -2.91 -5.10
N PRO A 157 -25.62 -4.13 -5.39
CA PRO A 157 -26.15 -5.37 -4.83
C PRO A 157 -26.18 -5.38 -3.30
N TYR A 158 -27.16 -6.07 -2.71
CA TYR A 158 -27.41 -6.04 -1.27
C TYR A 158 -26.23 -6.63 -0.47
N GLU A 159 -25.63 -7.69 -0.98
CA GLU A 159 -24.43 -8.36 -0.46
C GLU A 159 -23.18 -7.46 -0.45
N LEU A 160 -23.18 -6.36 -1.20
CA LEU A 160 -22.13 -5.34 -1.20
C LEU A 160 -22.50 -4.09 -0.38
N LYS A 161 -23.66 -4.09 0.28
CA LYS A 161 -24.14 -3.01 1.15
C LYS A 161 -24.11 -3.36 2.62
N ILE A 162 -24.27 -4.64 2.94
CA ILE A 162 -24.35 -5.12 4.30
C ILE A 162 -23.41 -6.31 4.55
N ASP A 163 -22.97 -6.46 5.79
CA ASP A 163 -22.24 -7.65 6.24
C ASP A 163 -23.20 -8.84 6.43
N PRO A 164 -22.69 -10.08 6.64
CA PRO A 164 -23.51 -11.25 6.96
C PRO A 164 -24.39 -11.10 8.22
N PHE A 165 -24.18 -10.06 9.03
CA PHE A 165 -24.89 -9.78 10.28
C PHE A 165 -25.94 -8.66 10.12
N GLY A 166 -26.06 -8.06 8.93
CA GLY A 166 -27.02 -7.01 8.61
C GLY A 166 -26.55 -5.58 8.89
N HIS A 167 -25.28 -5.35 9.21
CA HIS A 167 -24.73 -4.01 9.41
C HIS A 167 -24.23 -3.41 8.09
N PRO A 168 -24.38 -2.09 7.87
CA PRO A 168 -23.78 -1.42 6.72
C PRO A 168 -22.25 -1.54 6.72
N ILE A 169 -21.68 -1.98 5.60
CA ILE A 169 -20.23 -2.23 5.46
C ILE A 169 -19.43 -1.00 5.03
N GLY A 170 -20.06 0.11 4.68
CA GLY A 170 -19.35 1.38 4.46
C GLY A 170 -18.35 1.38 3.31
N TRP A 171 -18.52 0.56 2.26
CA TRP A 171 -17.65 0.62 1.07
C TRP A 171 -17.92 1.82 0.14
N GLY A 172 -18.86 2.70 0.51
CA GLY A 172 -19.62 3.50 -0.44
C GLY A 172 -18.80 4.49 -1.28
N GLY A 173 -18.96 4.37 -2.59
CA GLY A 173 -18.70 5.42 -3.57
C GLY A 173 -17.57 5.14 -4.57
N ILE A 174 -17.50 6.01 -5.57
CA ILE A 174 -16.33 6.13 -6.44
C ILE A 174 -15.37 7.10 -5.76
N ARG A 175 -14.13 6.65 -5.52
CA ARG A 175 -13.07 7.51 -4.99
C ARG A 175 -12.07 7.88 -6.05
N ASN A 176 -11.58 9.10 -5.99
CA ASN A 176 -10.54 9.58 -6.88
C ASN A 176 -9.17 9.27 -6.27
N CYS A 177 -8.63 8.10 -6.58
CA CYS A 177 -7.41 7.56 -6.01
C CYS A 177 -6.16 7.99 -6.79
N VAL A 178 -4.97 7.82 -6.19
CA VAL A 178 -3.70 7.96 -6.91
C VAL A 178 -3.58 6.92 -8.02
N ASN A 179 -2.82 7.25 -9.06
CA ASN A 179 -2.48 6.32 -10.12
C ASN A 179 -1.40 5.33 -9.62
N TRP A 180 -1.87 4.20 -9.10
CA TRP A 180 -1.02 3.13 -8.57
C TRP A 180 -0.11 2.49 -9.63
N GLU A 181 -0.59 2.40 -10.88
CA GLU A 181 0.21 1.90 -11.99
C GLU A 181 1.38 2.84 -12.31
N ALA A 182 1.14 4.16 -12.29
CA ALA A 182 2.21 5.14 -12.45
C ALA A 182 3.26 5.05 -11.32
N LEU A 183 2.82 4.81 -10.07
CA LEU A 183 3.72 4.65 -8.93
C LEU A 183 4.64 3.42 -9.09
N THR A 184 4.05 2.27 -9.39
CA THR A 184 4.79 1.01 -9.56
C THR A 184 5.70 1.04 -10.80
N THR A 185 5.26 1.69 -11.88
CA THR A 185 6.06 1.90 -13.10
C THR A 185 7.29 2.76 -12.81
N TRP A 186 7.12 3.88 -12.11
CA TRP A 186 8.23 4.73 -11.71
C TRP A 186 9.20 4.01 -10.77
N GLN A 187 8.69 3.26 -9.79
CA GLN A 187 9.53 2.48 -8.88
C GLN A 187 10.40 1.47 -9.64
N LYS A 188 9.83 0.78 -10.62
CA LYS A 188 10.57 -0.14 -11.49
C LYS A 188 11.67 0.58 -12.27
N GLN A 189 11.39 1.75 -12.82
CA GLN A 189 12.41 2.56 -13.52
C GLN A 189 13.56 2.97 -12.60
N GLN A 190 13.28 3.34 -11.35
CA GLN A 190 14.33 3.67 -10.38
C GLN A 190 15.18 2.45 -10.02
N LEU A 191 14.56 1.26 -9.91
CA LEU A 191 15.29 0.02 -9.70
C LEU A 191 16.18 -0.33 -10.92
N ASP A 192 15.67 -0.15 -12.13
CA ASP A 192 16.44 -0.40 -13.35
C ASP A 192 17.60 0.60 -13.50
N ALA A 193 17.38 1.87 -13.14
CA ALA A 193 18.45 2.87 -13.07
C ALA A 193 19.54 2.49 -12.06
N TYR A 194 19.16 2.02 -10.87
CA TYR A 194 20.10 1.48 -9.88
C TYR A 194 20.91 0.30 -10.44
N LYS A 195 20.26 -0.66 -11.10
CA LYS A 195 20.94 -1.80 -11.74
C LYS A 195 21.92 -1.36 -12.82
N GLY A 196 21.61 -0.31 -13.57
CA GLY A 196 22.51 0.30 -14.56
C GLY A 196 23.82 0.86 -13.96
N THR A 197 23.90 1.01 -12.64
CA THR A 197 25.14 1.40 -11.94
C THR A 197 26.08 0.23 -11.65
N TRP A 198 25.67 -1.02 -11.91
CA TRP A 198 26.46 -2.20 -11.60
C TRP A 198 27.71 -2.27 -12.50
N PRO A 199 28.89 -2.62 -11.95
CA PRO A 199 30.14 -2.65 -12.72
C PRO A 199 30.13 -3.58 -13.93
N GLU A 200 29.34 -4.65 -13.90
CA GLU A 200 29.30 -5.69 -14.96
C GLU A 200 28.45 -5.31 -16.19
N LEU A 201 27.77 -4.15 -16.17
CA LEU A 201 26.97 -3.63 -17.27
C LEU A 201 27.63 -2.44 -17.99
N LYS A 202 28.90 -2.13 -17.67
CA LYS A 202 29.74 -1.15 -18.37
C LYS A 202 30.88 -1.85 -19.11
#